data_AF-A0A0V0HUN7-F1
#
_entry.id   AF-A0A0V0HUN7-F1
#
_cell.length_a   1.000
_cell.length_b   1.000
_cell.length_c   1.000
_cell.angle_alpha   90.00
_cell.angle_beta   90.00
_cell.angle_gamma   90.00
#
_symmetry.space_group_name_H-M   'P 1'
#
loop_
_entity.id
_entity.type
_entity.pdbx_description
1 polymer ?
#
loop_
_entity_poly.entity_id
_entity_poly.type
_entity_poly.pdbx_seq_one_letter_code
_entity_poly.pdbx_strand_id
1 'polypeptide(L)'
;MTQDAQNALRRTMETYSKVTRFFFICNYISRIIEPLASRCAKFRFKPLPEEIMGSRILHICKEEGLNLDSEALSTLSSISQGDLRRAITYLQSAARLFGSSISAKELISVSGVIPNEVVQAIFSACRSGNFDLANKEVNNVIAEGYPVSQMLSQLYDIVVDADDISDEQKARICKKFAEADKCLVDGADEYLQLLNVASSTMQALSNMPQDMAF
;
A
#
# COMPACT_ATOMS: atom_id res chain seq x y z
N MET A 1 10.10 -20.73 -2.70
CA MET A 1 10.56 -22.09 -3.07
C MET A 1 11.29 -22.02 -4.40
N THR A 2 12.55 -22.47 -4.45
CA THR A 2 13.36 -22.47 -5.68
C THR A 2 12.75 -23.42 -6.72
N GLN A 3 13.03 -23.20 -8.01
CA GLN A 3 12.50 -24.05 -9.09
C GLN A 3 12.94 -25.52 -8.90
N ASP A 4 14.16 -25.76 -8.46
CA ASP A 4 14.70 -27.10 -8.21
C ASP A 4 13.92 -27.85 -7.13
N ALA A 5 13.58 -27.16 -6.03
CA ALA A 5 12.76 -27.74 -4.98
C ALA A 5 11.35 -28.10 -5.49
N GLN A 6 10.76 -27.27 -6.37
CA GLN A 6 9.47 -27.58 -6.98
C GLN A 6 9.54 -28.82 -7.88
N ASN A 7 10.62 -28.95 -8.66
CA ASN A 7 10.86 -30.10 -9.53
C ASN A 7 11.07 -31.40 -8.74
N ALA A 8 11.77 -31.35 -7.62
CA ALA A 8 11.92 -32.48 -6.71
C ALA A 8 10.57 -32.87 -6.08
N LEU A 9 9.79 -31.87 -5.65
CA LEU A 9 8.48 -32.10 -5.03
C LEU A 9 7.48 -32.72 -6.01
N ARG A 10 7.53 -32.35 -7.29
CA ARG A 10 6.69 -32.96 -8.33
C ARG A 10 6.81 -34.48 -8.36
N ARG A 11 8.04 -35.01 -8.34
CA ARG A 11 8.27 -36.47 -8.34
C ARG A 11 7.64 -37.13 -7.12
N THR A 12 7.82 -36.51 -5.96
CA THR A 12 7.24 -36.97 -4.69
C THR A 12 5.71 -37.00 -4.76
N MET A 13 5.09 -35.96 -5.30
CA MET A 13 3.64 -35.91 -5.47
C MET A 13 3.12 -37.01 -6.42
N GLU A 14 3.84 -37.27 -7.51
CA GLU A 14 3.47 -38.32 -8.45
C GLU A 14 3.55 -39.71 -7.79
N THR A 15 4.65 -40.02 -7.08
CA THR A 15 4.86 -41.31 -6.41
C THR A 15 3.85 -41.58 -5.29
N TYR A 16 3.55 -40.59 -4.46
CA TYR A 16 2.72 -40.76 -3.25
C TYR A 16 1.26 -40.29 -3.41
N SER A 17 0.82 -39.99 -4.63
CA SER A 17 -0.53 -39.49 -4.94
C SER A 17 -1.68 -40.37 -4.43
N LYS A 18 -1.46 -41.68 -4.28
CA LYS A 18 -2.48 -42.63 -3.78
C LYS A 18 -2.72 -42.56 -2.27
N VAL A 19 -1.72 -42.12 -1.50
CA VAL A 19 -1.73 -42.17 -0.03
C VAL A 19 -1.66 -40.78 0.61
N THR A 20 -1.16 -39.78 -0.10
CA THR A 20 -0.95 -38.42 0.41
C THR A 20 -1.64 -37.40 -0.50
N ARG A 21 -2.34 -36.43 0.12
CA ARG A 21 -2.91 -35.27 -0.56
C ARG A 21 -2.08 -34.04 -0.23
N PHE A 22 -1.75 -33.26 -1.26
CA PHE A 22 -0.95 -32.05 -1.12
C PHE A 22 -1.82 -30.81 -1.24
N PHE A 23 -1.58 -29.83 -0.39
CA PHE A 23 -2.20 -28.51 -0.45
C PHE A 23 -1.10 -27.45 -0.55
N PHE A 24 -1.20 -26.59 -1.58
CA PHE A 24 -0.29 -25.48 -1.77
C PHE A 24 -1.05 -24.18 -1.59
N ILE A 25 -0.48 -23.30 -0.76
CA ILE A 25 -0.97 -21.93 -0.57
C ILE A 25 0.09 -21.00 -1.17
N CYS A 26 -0.32 -20.15 -2.11
CA CYS A 26 0.56 -19.19 -2.75
C CYS A 26 -0.23 -17.94 -3.17
N ASN A 27 0.45 -16.79 -3.18
CA ASN A 27 -0.15 -15.53 -3.62
C ASN A 27 -0.11 -15.38 -5.15
N TYR A 28 0.90 -15.98 -5.79
CA TYR A 28 1.13 -15.86 -7.23
C TYR A 28 1.28 -17.24 -7.87
N ILE A 29 0.29 -17.63 -8.68
CA ILE A 29 0.35 -18.90 -9.42
C ILE A 29 1.50 -18.95 -10.43
N SER A 30 1.91 -17.80 -10.97
CA SER A 30 3.06 -17.69 -11.89
C SER A 30 4.40 -18.05 -11.26
N ARG A 31 4.50 -18.09 -9.93
CA ARG A 31 5.69 -18.55 -9.21
C ARG A 31 5.72 -20.07 -9.02
N ILE A 32 4.64 -20.77 -9.37
CA ILE A 32 4.54 -22.23 -9.33
C ILE A 32 4.83 -22.78 -10.72
N ILE A 33 5.68 -23.82 -10.81
CA ILE A 33 5.98 -24.44 -12.09
C ILE A 33 4.73 -25.13 -12.67
N GLU A 34 4.55 -25.03 -13.99
CA GLU A 34 3.39 -25.60 -14.69
C GLU A 34 3.15 -27.10 -14.42
N PRO A 35 4.19 -27.96 -14.28
CA PRO A 35 3.98 -29.35 -13.91
C PRO A 35 3.28 -29.57 -12.55
N LEU A 36 3.49 -28.68 -11.58
CA LEU A 36 2.78 -28.76 -10.29
C LEU A 36 1.37 -28.18 -10.40
N ALA A 37 1.25 -27.02 -11.04
CA ALA A 37 -0.03 -26.32 -11.19
C ALA A 37 -1.06 -27.13 -11.98
N SER A 38 -0.63 -27.91 -12.99
CA SER A 38 -1.50 -28.79 -13.79
C SER A 38 -2.06 -29.99 -13.01
N ARG A 39 -1.40 -30.42 -11.93
CA ARG A 39 -1.81 -31.57 -11.10
C ARG A 39 -2.69 -31.17 -9.91
N CYS A 40 -2.88 -29.87 -9.68
CA CYS A 40 -3.62 -29.34 -8.54
C CYS A 40 -4.94 -28.71 -9.00
N ALA A 41 -5.99 -28.89 -8.19
CA ALA A 41 -7.20 -28.09 -8.32
C ALA A 41 -6.90 -26.65 -7.89
N LYS A 42 -7.22 -25.69 -8.75
CA LYS A 42 -6.91 -24.27 -8.55
C LYS A 42 -8.10 -23.58 -7.86
N PHE A 43 -7.89 -23.14 -6.63
CA PHE A 43 -8.86 -22.32 -5.89
C PHE A 43 -8.30 -20.91 -5.74
N ARG A 44 -8.97 -19.93 -6.34
CA ARG A 44 -8.57 -18.52 -6.26
C ARG A 44 -9.36 -17.82 -5.17
N PHE A 45 -8.67 -17.44 -4.10
CA PHE A 45 -9.22 -16.59 -3.05
C PHE A 45 -9.21 -15.14 -3.53
N LYS A 46 -10.39 -14.53 -3.64
CA LYS A 46 -10.52 -13.10 -3.91
C LYS A 46 -10.46 -12.33 -2.58
N PRO A 47 -10.02 -11.06 -2.57
CA PRO A 47 -10.20 -10.18 -1.43
C PRO A 47 -11.65 -10.16 -0.97
N LEU A 48 -11.87 -10.00 0.34
CA LEU A 48 -13.22 -10.02 0.88
C LEU A 48 -13.96 -8.72 0.52
N PRO A 49 -15.25 -8.81 0.14
CA PRO A 49 -16.11 -7.63 0.05
C PRO A 49 -16.22 -6.90 1.39
N GLU A 50 -16.39 -5.58 1.35
CA GLU A 50 -16.49 -4.73 2.54
C GLU A 50 -17.63 -5.16 3.47
N GLU A 51 -18.77 -5.58 2.93
CA GLU A 51 -19.92 -6.06 3.72
C GLU A 51 -19.57 -7.28 4.58
N ILE A 52 -18.91 -8.28 3.99
CA ILE A 52 -18.51 -9.51 4.69
C ILE A 52 -17.43 -9.19 5.72
N MET A 53 -16.47 -8.36 5.35
CA MET A 53 -15.40 -7.93 6.27
C MET A 53 -15.98 -7.16 7.45
N GLY A 54 -16.90 -6.22 7.20
CA GLY A 54 -17.58 -5.42 8.23
C GLY A 54 -18.40 -6.27 9.17
N SER A 55 -19.20 -7.21 8.66
CA SER A 55 -19.98 -8.14 9.51
C SER A 55 -19.08 -8.98 10.42
N ARG A 56 -17.93 -9.42 9.92
CA ARG A 56 -16.97 -10.20 10.71
C ARG A 56 -16.25 -9.35 11.76
N ILE A 57 -15.89 -8.12 11.44
CA ILE A 57 -15.29 -7.17 12.39
C ILE A 57 -16.28 -6.84 13.50
N LEU A 58 -17.53 -6.52 13.16
CA LEU A 58 -18.57 -6.24 14.16
C LEU A 58 -18.84 -7.44 15.09
N HIS A 59 -18.75 -8.66 14.57
CA HIS A 59 -18.82 -9.86 15.40
C HIS A 59 -17.66 -9.91 16.41
N ILE A 60 -16.42 -9.66 15.97
CA ILE A 60 -15.24 -9.62 16.85
C ILE A 60 -15.38 -8.52 17.91
N CYS A 61 -15.84 -7.32 17.52
CA CYS A 61 -16.06 -6.23 18.45
C CYS A 61 -17.07 -6.60 19.55
N LYS A 62 -18.15 -7.32 19.21
CA LYS A 62 -19.14 -7.77 20.20
C LYS A 62 -18.58 -8.79 21.19
N GLU A 63 -17.81 -9.75 20.71
CA GLU A 63 -17.21 -10.80 21.56
C GLU A 63 -16.12 -10.23 22.49
N GLU A 64 -15.36 -9.23 22.02
CA GLU A 64 -14.27 -8.61 22.77
C GLU A 64 -14.72 -7.36 23.57
N GLY A 65 -15.99 -6.96 23.48
CA GLY A 65 -16.52 -5.78 24.18
C GLY A 65 -15.96 -4.45 23.68
N LEU A 66 -15.65 -4.34 22.39
CA LEU A 66 -15.14 -3.13 21.74
C LEU A 66 -16.27 -2.30 21.12
N ASN A 67 -16.20 -0.98 21.31
CA ASN A 67 -17.05 0.00 20.65
C ASN A 67 -16.29 0.59 19.47
N LEU A 68 -16.86 0.44 18.28
CA LEU A 68 -16.31 0.91 17.02
C LEU A 68 -17.35 1.78 16.32
N ASP A 69 -16.98 3.01 15.99
CA ASP A 69 -17.85 3.92 15.24
C ASP A 69 -18.02 3.47 13.78
N SER A 70 -19.10 3.89 13.12
CA SER A 70 -19.33 3.56 11.70
C SER A 70 -18.23 4.11 10.78
N GLU A 71 -17.69 5.29 11.11
CA GLU A 71 -16.56 5.90 10.41
C GLU A 71 -15.26 5.13 10.66
N ALA A 72 -15.07 4.58 11.86
CA ALA A 72 -13.92 3.73 12.17
C ALA A 72 -14.01 2.41 11.39
N LEU A 73 -15.21 1.85 11.21
CA LEU A 73 -15.42 0.63 10.41
C LEU A 73 -15.12 0.83 8.92
N SER A 74 -15.60 1.95 8.34
CA SER A 74 -15.29 2.28 6.93
C SER A 74 -13.80 2.53 6.75
N THR A 75 -13.20 3.32 7.65
CA THR A 75 -11.75 3.60 7.65
C THR A 75 -10.93 2.32 7.73
N LEU A 76 -11.27 1.42 8.65
CA LEU A 76 -10.59 0.13 8.79
C LEU A 76 -10.71 -0.72 7.51
N SER A 77 -11.87 -0.66 6.85
CA SER A 77 -12.12 -1.38 5.61
C SER A 77 -11.27 -0.84 4.45
N SER A 78 -11.25 0.48 4.28
CA SER A 78 -10.45 1.17 3.25
C SER A 78 -8.95 0.92 3.45
N ILE A 79 -8.47 1.06 4.69
CA ILE A 79 -7.06 0.80 5.04
C ILE A 79 -6.70 -0.66 4.76
N SER A 80 -7.61 -1.61 5.01
CA SER A 80 -7.33 -3.04 4.93
C SER A 80 -7.41 -3.61 3.51
N GLN A 81 -8.04 -2.91 2.55
CA GLN A 81 -8.14 -3.32 1.13
C GLN A 81 -8.57 -4.79 0.94
N GLY A 82 -9.52 -5.24 1.76
CA GLY A 82 -10.04 -6.61 1.72
C GLY A 82 -9.18 -7.70 2.37
N ASP A 83 -8.06 -7.34 3.03
CA ASP A 83 -7.30 -8.25 3.90
C ASP A 83 -7.84 -8.20 5.35
N LEU A 84 -8.66 -9.21 5.69
CA LEU A 84 -9.23 -9.35 7.03
C LEU A 84 -8.19 -9.56 8.13
N ARG A 85 -7.07 -10.22 7.84
CA ARG A 85 -6.00 -10.44 8.84
C ARG A 85 -5.39 -9.10 9.24
N ARG A 86 -5.14 -8.24 8.25
CA ARG A 86 -4.65 -6.87 8.48
C ARG A 86 -5.65 -6.07 9.30
N ALA A 87 -6.93 -6.11 8.93
CA ALA A 87 -8.00 -5.43 9.67
C ALA A 87 -8.05 -5.84 11.15
N ILE A 88 -8.03 -7.15 11.43
CA ILE A 88 -8.06 -7.67 12.80
C ILE A 88 -6.80 -7.27 13.57
N THR A 89 -5.63 -7.29 12.93
CA THR A 89 -4.36 -6.92 13.57
C THR A 89 -4.36 -5.44 13.96
N TYR A 90 -4.86 -4.56 13.09
CA TYR A 90 -5.00 -3.13 13.39
C TYR A 90 -6.02 -2.88 14.49
N LEU A 91 -7.18 -3.55 14.43
CA LEU A 91 -8.20 -3.45 15.48
C LEU A 91 -7.65 -3.88 16.84
N GLN A 92 -6.96 -5.01 16.91
CA GLN A 92 -6.37 -5.52 18.14
C GLN A 92 -5.27 -4.58 18.68
N SER A 93 -4.45 -4.01 17.78
CA SER A 93 -3.39 -3.08 18.17
C SER A 93 -3.98 -1.76 18.69
N ALA A 94 -5.01 -1.24 18.02
CA ALA A 94 -5.74 -0.06 18.47
C ALA A 94 -6.43 -0.29 19.82
N ALA A 95 -7.10 -1.44 20.00
CA ALA A 95 -7.74 -1.80 21.27
C ALA A 95 -6.75 -1.83 22.44
N ARG A 96 -5.51 -2.30 22.19
CA ARG A 96 -4.45 -2.34 23.22
C ARG A 96 -3.90 -0.97 23.58
N LEU A 97 -3.90 -0.02 22.63
CA LEU A 97 -3.33 1.31 22.83
C LEU A 97 -4.35 2.31 23.40
N PHE A 98 -5.59 2.27 22.92
CA PHE A 98 -6.62 3.27 23.21
C PHE A 98 -7.78 2.72 24.07
N GLY A 99 -7.82 1.40 24.29
CA GLY A 99 -8.82 0.75 25.13
C GLY A 99 -10.06 0.31 24.34
N SER A 100 -11.23 0.38 24.98
CA SER A 100 -12.47 -0.22 24.46
C SER A 100 -13.24 0.63 23.45
N SER A 101 -12.90 1.91 23.27
CA SER A 101 -13.56 2.81 22.31
C SER A 101 -12.55 3.24 21.26
N ILE A 102 -12.80 2.87 19.99
CA ILE A 102 -11.84 3.08 18.91
C ILE A 102 -12.43 3.99 17.84
N SER A 103 -11.76 5.12 17.61
CA SER A 103 -12.08 6.14 16.62
C SER A 103 -11.29 5.95 15.31
N ALA A 104 -11.72 6.63 14.24
CA ALA A 104 -11.03 6.58 12.94
C ALA A 104 -9.59 7.12 13.00
N LYS A 105 -9.35 8.18 13.79
CA LYS A 105 -8.01 8.79 13.95
C LYS A 105 -7.02 7.82 14.61
N GLU A 106 -7.47 7.10 15.61
CA GLU A 106 -6.67 6.09 16.31
C GLU A 106 -6.31 4.94 15.36
N LEU A 107 -7.24 4.49 14.52
CA LEU A 107 -6.96 3.48 13.49
C LEU A 107 -5.93 3.95 12.46
N ILE A 108 -6.03 5.20 12.00
CA ILE A 108 -5.07 5.78 11.06
C ILE A 108 -3.67 5.78 11.68
N SER A 109 -3.54 6.23 12.94
CA SER A 109 -2.27 6.27 13.66
C SER A 109 -1.60 4.89 13.78
N VAL A 110 -2.38 3.83 13.97
CA VAL A 110 -1.88 2.45 14.09
C VAL A 110 -1.56 1.84 12.74
N SER A 111 -2.28 2.24 11.70
CA SER A 111 -2.14 1.67 10.35
C SER A 111 -0.87 2.08 9.62
N GLY A 112 -0.21 3.16 10.06
CA GLY A 112 0.92 3.78 9.37
C GLY A 112 0.54 4.52 8.08
N VAL A 113 -0.76 4.69 7.81
CA VAL A 113 -1.25 5.51 6.70
C VAL A 113 -1.08 6.98 7.06
N ILE A 114 -0.59 7.77 6.11
CA ILE A 114 -0.33 9.18 6.32
C ILE A 114 -1.66 9.94 6.24
N PRO A 115 -1.96 10.85 7.19
CA PRO A 115 -3.17 11.65 7.13
C PRO A 115 -3.26 12.43 5.81
N ASN A 116 -4.46 12.45 5.21
CA ASN A 116 -4.69 13.12 3.93
C ASN A 116 -4.29 14.60 3.94
N GLU A 117 -4.38 15.27 5.10
CA GLU A 117 -3.97 16.66 5.29
C GLU A 117 -2.49 16.89 4.93
N VAL A 118 -1.61 15.98 5.36
CA VAL A 118 -0.16 16.06 5.11
C VAL A 118 0.16 15.81 3.64
N VAL A 119 -0.50 14.81 3.02
CA VAL A 119 -0.30 14.50 1.60
C VAL A 119 -0.80 15.66 0.71
N GLN A 120 -1.95 16.25 1.06
CA GLN A 120 -2.48 17.43 0.38
C GLN A 120 -1.61 18.66 0.59
N ALA A 121 -0.98 18.83 1.76
CA ALA A 121 -0.03 19.91 2.00
C ALA A 121 1.16 19.85 1.02
N ILE A 122 1.78 18.67 0.86
CA ILE A 122 2.85 18.48 -0.15
C ILE A 122 2.33 18.73 -1.56
N PHE A 123 1.18 18.18 -1.92
CA PHE A 123 0.62 18.37 -3.26
C PHE A 123 0.33 19.86 -3.57
N SER A 124 -0.18 20.60 -2.59
CA SER A 124 -0.43 22.04 -2.71
C SER A 124 0.87 22.85 -2.81
N ALA A 125 1.91 22.46 -2.06
CA ALA A 125 3.24 23.06 -2.16
C ALA A 125 3.83 22.82 -3.55
N CYS A 126 3.68 21.62 -4.10
CA CYS A 126 4.09 21.30 -5.47
C CYS A 126 3.35 22.15 -6.51
N ARG A 127 2.05 22.41 -6.31
CA ARG A 127 1.25 23.25 -7.22
C ARG A 127 1.59 24.74 -7.13
N SER A 128 2.10 25.21 -5.99
CA SER A 128 2.51 26.60 -5.82
C SER A 128 3.78 26.98 -6.60
N GLY A 129 4.58 25.98 -7.02
CA GLY A 129 5.85 26.21 -7.71
C GLY A 129 6.98 26.75 -6.80
N ASN A 130 6.75 26.90 -5.50
CA ASN A 130 7.77 27.35 -4.55
C ASN A 130 8.57 26.18 -3.96
N PHE A 131 9.84 26.07 -4.33
CA PHE A 131 10.72 24.99 -3.89
C PHE A 131 11.01 25.03 -2.39
N ASP A 132 11.13 26.21 -1.79
CA ASP A 132 11.41 26.34 -0.36
C ASP A 132 10.24 25.81 0.48
N LEU A 133 9.01 26.04 0.02
CA LEU A 133 7.81 25.49 0.66
C LEU A 133 7.75 23.97 0.51
N ALA A 134 7.98 23.44 -0.69
CA ALA A 134 8.01 21.99 -0.91
C ALA A 134 9.10 21.31 -0.07
N ASN A 135 10.30 21.88 -0.02
CA ASN A 135 11.40 21.37 0.79
C ASN A 135 11.07 21.39 2.29
N LYS A 136 10.39 22.43 2.77
CA LYS A 136 9.92 22.50 4.16
C LYS A 136 8.93 21.37 4.47
N GLU A 137 7.95 21.13 3.61
CA GLU A 137 6.98 20.05 3.82
C GLU A 137 7.62 18.67 3.74
N VAL A 138 8.58 18.46 2.83
CA VAL A 138 9.36 17.23 2.77
C VAL A 138 10.14 17.00 4.07
N ASN A 139 10.80 18.04 4.60
CA ASN A 139 11.50 17.95 5.89
C ASN A 139 10.55 17.67 7.06
N ASN A 140 9.34 18.25 7.06
CA ASN A 140 8.33 17.96 8.08
C ASN A 140 7.94 16.47 8.05
N VAL A 141 7.72 15.91 6.87
CA VAL A 141 7.32 14.49 6.71
C VAL A 141 8.40 13.53 7.18
N ILE A 142 9.66 13.83 6.88
CA ILE A 142 10.80 13.05 7.38
C ILE A 142 10.95 13.22 8.90
N ALA A 143 10.74 14.43 9.43
CA ALA A 143 10.81 14.70 10.87
C ALA A 143 9.68 14.01 11.67
N GLU A 144 8.49 13.89 11.10
CA GLU A 144 7.38 13.11 11.67
C GLU A 144 7.58 11.59 11.54
N GLY A 145 8.54 11.15 10.73
CA GLY A 145 8.93 9.76 10.59
C GLY A 145 7.97 8.92 9.75
N TYR A 146 7.24 9.54 8.82
CA TYR A 146 6.36 8.79 7.92
C TYR A 146 7.15 8.02 6.86
N PRO A 147 6.76 6.79 6.52
CA PRO A 147 7.38 6.03 5.44
C PRO A 147 7.18 6.73 4.10
N VAL A 148 8.27 7.06 3.41
CA VAL A 148 8.20 7.73 2.09
C VAL A 148 7.54 6.85 1.04
N SER A 149 7.69 5.52 1.11
CA SER A 149 6.99 4.59 0.20
C SER A 149 5.46 4.71 0.28
N GLN A 150 4.93 4.90 1.49
CA GLN A 150 3.51 5.13 1.72
C GLN A 150 3.09 6.52 1.22
N MET A 151 3.92 7.54 1.45
CA MET A 151 3.70 8.89 0.93
C MET A 151 3.62 8.90 -0.60
N LEU A 152 4.56 8.24 -1.29
CA LEU A 152 4.56 8.15 -2.75
C LEU A 152 3.32 7.45 -3.28
N SER A 153 2.87 6.38 -2.62
CA SER A 153 1.66 5.64 -3.00
C SER A 153 0.40 6.51 -2.88
N GLN A 154 0.23 7.22 -1.76
CA GLN A 154 -0.93 8.10 -1.55
C GLN A 154 -0.89 9.34 -2.46
N LEU A 155 0.30 9.90 -2.70
CA LEU A 155 0.47 11.03 -3.61
C LEU A 155 0.20 10.62 -5.07
N TYR A 156 0.58 9.40 -5.45
CA TYR A 156 0.26 8.82 -6.75
C TYR A 156 -1.26 8.73 -6.96
N ASP A 157 -2.01 8.20 -5.99
CA ASP A 157 -3.48 8.09 -6.09
C ASP A 157 -4.12 9.47 -6.31
N ILE A 158 -3.69 10.50 -5.56
CA ILE A 158 -4.17 11.88 -5.72
C ILE A 158 -3.86 12.44 -7.10
N VAL A 159 -2.65 12.21 -7.63
CA VAL A 159 -2.25 12.71 -8.96
C VAL A 159 -3.04 12.03 -10.08
N VAL A 160 -3.33 10.74 -9.94
CA VAL A 160 -4.10 9.98 -10.93
C VAL A 160 -5.56 10.46 -10.95
N ASP A 161 -6.16 10.65 -9.78
CA ASP A 161 -7.55 11.08 -9.60
C ASP A 161 -7.77 12.57 -9.90
N ALA A 162 -6.71 13.39 -9.98
CA ALA A 162 -6.83 14.82 -10.25
C ALA A 162 -7.24 15.10 -11.71
N ASP A 163 -8.42 15.70 -11.93
CA ASP A 163 -8.90 16.09 -13.26
C ASP A 163 -8.19 17.34 -13.84
N ASP A 164 -7.55 18.13 -12.98
CA ASP A 164 -6.90 19.40 -13.35
C ASP A 164 -5.58 19.24 -14.12
N ILE A 165 -5.07 18.01 -14.27
CA ILE A 165 -3.73 17.72 -14.81
C ILE A 165 -3.87 17.04 -16.18
N SER A 166 -3.13 17.53 -17.18
CA SER A 166 -3.10 16.91 -18.51
C SER A 166 -2.49 15.51 -18.47
N ASP A 167 -2.95 14.61 -19.34
CA ASP A 167 -2.41 13.25 -19.47
C ASP A 167 -0.89 13.22 -19.70
N GLU A 168 -0.33 14.20 -20.42
CA GLU A 168 1.12 14.29 -20.63
C GLU A 168 1.86 14.61 -19.32
N GLN A 169 1.30 15.53 -18.52
CA GLN A 169 1.85 15.90 -17.22
C GLN A 169 1.74 14.72 -16.24
N LYS A 170 0.59 14.04 -16.20
CA LYS A 170 0.39 12.81 -15.41
C LYS A 170 1.42 11.75 -15.79
N ALA A 171 1.63 11.49 -17.09
CA ALA A 171 2.59 10.50 -17.55
C ALA A 171 4.03 10.82 -17.11
N ARG A 172 4.45 12.09 -17.18
CA ARG A 172 5.77 12.55 -16.73
C ARG A 172 5.94 12.36 -15.21
N ILE A 173 4.93 12.72 -14.44
CA ILE A 173 4.92 12.58 -12.98
C ILE A 173 4.96 11.10 -12.57
N CYS A 174 4.11 10.26 -13.15
CA CYS A 174 4.06 8.82 -12.87
C CYS A 174 5.38 8.11 -13.19
N LYS A 175 6.08 8.52 -14.25
CA LYS A 175 7.43 8.00 -14.55
C LYS A 175 8.40 8.27 -13.41
N LYS A 176 8.36 9.48 -12.83
CA LYS A 176 9.23 9.87 -11.72
C LYS A 176 8.87 9.16 -10.42
N PHE A 177 7.59 8.93 -10.16
CA PHE A 177 7.15 8.07 -9.05
C PHE A 177 7.72 6.65 -9.19
N ALA A 178 7.65 6.04 -10.37
CA ALA A 178 8.16 4.69 -10.58
C ALA A 178 9.69 4.59 -10.43
N GLU A 179 10.44 5.60 -10.91
CA GLU A 179 11.88 5.70 -10.69
C GLU A 179 12.23 5.80 -9.20
N ALA A 180 11.52 6.66 -8.46
CA ALA A 180 11.74 6.86 -7.03
C ALA A 180 11.35 5.63 -6.20
N ASP A 181 10.21 4.99 -6.49
CA ASP A 181 9.78 3.76 -5.81
C ASP A 181 10.80 2.64 -5.98
N LYS A 182 11.32 2.46 -7.21
CA LYS A 182 12.42 1.53 -7.46
C LYS A 182 13.67 1.86 -6.64
N CYS A 183 14.07 3.14 -6.60
CA CYS A 183 15.23 3.56 -5.81
C CYS A 183 15.04 3.31 -4.31
N LEU A 184 13.85 3.52 -3.77
CA LEU A 184 13.53 3.22 -2.37
C LEU A 184 13.63 1.71 -2.09
N VAL A 185 13.14 0.87 -2.99
CA VAL A 185 13.29 -0.60 -2.88
C VAL A 185 14.76 -1.02 -2.93
N ASP A 186 15.58 -0.33 -3.73
CA ASP A 186 17.02 -0.55 -3.82
C ASP A 186 17.80 0.06 -2.62
N GLY A 187 17.12 0.71 -1.67
CA GLY A 187 17.70 1.23 -0.42
C GLY A 187 18.27 2.66 -0.53
N ALA A 188 17.76 3.48 -1.45
CA ALA A 188 18.15 4.89 -1.57
C ALA A 188 17.63 5.75 -0.40
N ASP A 189 18.22 6.94 -0.26
CA ASP A 189 17.85 7.91 0.76
C ASP A 189 16.42 8.46 0.56
N GLU A 190 15.59 8.33 1.59
CA GLU A 190 14.17 8.68 1.58
C GLU A 190 13.92 10.18 1.31
N TYR A 191 14.71 11.05 1.94
CA TYR A 191 14.59 12.49 1.78
C TYR A 191 14.91 12.93 0.35
N LEU A 192 16.01 12.43 -0.21
CA LEU A 192 16.41 12.76 -1.57
C LEU A 192 15.40 12.25 -2.60
N GLN A 193 14.84 11.05 -2.43
CA GLN A 193 13.84 10.53 -3.35
C GLN A 193 12.53 11.33 -3.29
N LEU A 194 12.05 11.65 -2.09
CA LEU A 194 10.82 12.44 -1.93
C LEU A 194 11.00 13.86 -2.50
N LEU A 195 12.14 14.51 -2.23
CA LEU A 195 12.45 15.83 -2.76
C LEU A 195 12.55 15.83 -4.29
N ASN A 196 13.15 14.79 -4.87
CA ASN A 196 13.25 14.63 -6.32
C ASN A 196 11.86 14.50 -6.97
N VAL A 197 10.97 13.70 -6.38
CA VAL A 197 9.59 13.55 -6.84
C VAL A 197 8.80 14.86 -6.70
N ALA A 198 8.92 15.56 -5.57
CA ALA A 198 8.28 16.86 -5.36
C ALA A 198 8.75 17.88 -6.41
N SER A 199 10.06 18.00 -6.62
CA SER A 199 10.66 18.91 -7.61
C SER A 199 10.23 18.58 -9.04
N SER A 200 10.23 17.30 -9.40
CA SER A 200 9.81 16.84 -10.73
C SER A 200 8.32 17.11 -10.96
N THR A 201 7.49 16.92 -9.92
CA THR A 201 6.06 17.22 -9.96
C THR A 201 5.83 18.71 -10.18
N MET A 202 6.56 19.58 -9.47
CA MET A 202 6.49 21.03 -9.67
C MET A 202 6.85 21.45 -11.10
N GLN A 203 7.93 20.90 -11.65
CA GLN A 203 8.37 21.18 -13.02
C GLN A 203 7.35 20.74 -14.06
N ALA A 204 6.77 19.54 -13.87
CA ALA A 204 5.74 19.01 -14.76
C ALA A 204 4.46 19.86 -14.74
N LEU A 205 4.04 20.34 -13.56
CA LEU A 205 2.89 21.24 -13.42
C LEU A 205 3.15 22.63 -14.02
N SER A 206 4.40 23.10 -13.99
CA SER A 206 4.80 24.41 -14.53
C SER A 206 5.13 24.41 -16.03
N ASN A 207 4.96 23.26 -16.72
CA ASN A 207 5.32 23.06 -18.14
C ASN A 207 6.76 23.47 -18.50
N MET A 208 7.71 23.38 -17.57
CA MET A 208 9.11 23.66 -17.89
C MET A 208 9.72 22.49 -18.69
N PRO A 209 10.41 22.76 -19.82
CA PRO A 209 11.10 21.71 -20.59
C PRO A 209 12.28 21.12 -19.80
N GLN A 210 12.47 19.80 -19.93
CA GLN A 210 13.42 18.99 -19.16
C GLN A 210 14.88 19.05 -19.62
N ASP A 211 15.24 19.95 -20.54
CA ASP A 211 16.61 20.09 -21.02
C ASP A 211 17.43 21.03 -20.11
N MET A 212 17.65 20.61 -18.86
CA MET A 212 18.81 21.02 -18.04
C MET A 212 19.11 19.93 -17.01
N ALA A 213 19.48 18.75 -17.49
CA ALA A 213 20.23 17.78 -16.71
C ALA A 213 21.72 18.13 -16.81
N PHE A 214 22.32 18.51 -15.68
CA PHE A 214 23.77 18.36 -15.44
C PHE A 214 24.01 17.01 -14.78
#